data_AF-R9MF41-F1
#
_entry.id   AF-R9MF41-F1
#
_cell.length_a   1.000
_cell.length_b   1.000
_cell.length_c   1.000
_cell.angle_alpha   90.00
_cell.angle_beta   90.00
_cell.angle_gamma   90.00
#
_symmetry.space_group_name_H-M   'P 1'
#
loop_
_entity.id
_entity.type
_entity.pdbx_description
1 polymer ?
#
loop_
_entity_poly.entity_id
_entity_poly.type
_entity_poly.pdbx_seq_one_letter_code
_entity_poly.pdbx_strand_id
1 'polypeptide(L)'
;AAAPGKADEKKPPEQIKAAGVAAPGKADEKKPPEQTKAADAAAPGKADEKSAEPTKDPNLRYVKISDIQPLPGTYVKDAPRADYSDLIDSIKKSGLEKPVILRQAEKGGYQLVDGFHRCEALKQAGVSEIRADVYDMTIFDASRYRKEHRANPDLSIPGTLVPLYPDTPSVEGRGSEAPETEDPPLEDVKIPLTPVGQPETVTELKITNIRSFEGHPFNVKDDEDMKSLVDSVRQFGVLEPVMVIPHKDGGYEMVSGHRRMRACQLVGIESIPVIIRNLDRDEAIISMVDSNLKREKISPMEKARAYQMKTDAMRRKVGRRSNAEILNGEAKPLNADQELAKQVGESVATIQRFKTLNKLTPELQEMVDQGKIPVNTGADIAQMKPAEQNILADAIKREDKVPTGAKAKELKEASKAGTLTEDKINQTVAPTKRELEPELKVTFSNEELRSYFPDKSTTVGEVKRVVFESLTMRQKALERRAREAAEKGKAPPPAKTSPSKTR
;
A
#
# COMPACT_ATOMS: atom_id res chain seq x y z
N ALA A 1 64.83 -17.66 -20.30
CA ALA A 1 64.93 -19.10 -20.63
C ALA A 1 63.71 -19.83 -20.06
N ALA A 2 63.26 -20.89 -20.74
CA ALA A 2 62.26 -21.88 -20.28
C ALA A 2 60.88 -21.40 -19.76
N ALA A 3 59.86 -21.50 -20.63
CA ALA A 3 58.51 -21.96 -20.28
C ALA A 3 58.52 -23.53 -20.23
N PRO A 4 57.42 -24.34 -20.17
CA PRO A 4 55.96 -24.06 -20.36
C PRO A 4 55.03 -24.67 -19.26
N GLY A 5 53.70 -24.43 -19.27
CA GLY A 5 52.64 -25.24 -19.94
C GLY A 5 51.95 -26.20 -18.94
N LYS A 6 50.67 -26.59 -18.95
CA LYS A 6 49.51 -26.55 -19.89
C LYS A 6 48.21 -26.41 -19.05
N ALA A 7 47.15 -25.69 -19.45
CA ALA A 7 45.99 -26.12 -20.25
C ALA A 7 45.33 -27.47 -19.84
N ASP A 8 44.01 -27.48 -19.56
CA ASP A 8 42.99 -27.87 -20.56
C ASP A 8 41.53 -27.50 -20.17
N GLU A 9 40.56 -27.81 -21.05
CA GLU A 9 39.23 -27.19 -21.17
C GLU A 9 38.04 -28.21 -21.13
N LYS A 10 36.78 -27.69 -21.05
CA LYS A 10 35.47 -28.29 -21.47
C LYS A 10 34.55 -29.08 -20.48
N LYS A 11 33.33 -28.51 -20.33
CA LYS A 11 31.93 -29.06 -20.46
C LYS A 11 31.76 -30.49 -21.06
N PRO A 12 30.55 -31.15 -20.99
CA PRO A 12 29.20 -30.71 -20.55
C PRO A 12 28.42 -31.74 -19.66
N PRO A 13 27.14 -31.49 -19.26
CA PRO A 13 26.38 -32.41 -18.38
C PRO A 13 25.50 -33.44 -19.14
N GLU A 14 25.18 -34.54 -18.45
CA GLU A 14 24.41 -35.69 -18.97
C GLU A 14 22.99 -35.77 -18.37
N GLN A 15 22.00 -36.13 -19.19
CA GLN A 15 20.63 -36.48 -18.77
C GLN A 15 20.50 -38.01 -18.67
N ILE A 16 19.53 -38.56 -17.93
CA ILE A 16 18.77 -39.77 -18.37
C ILE A 16 17.55 -40.12 -17.46
N LYS A 17 16.38 -40.26 -18.12
CA LYS A 17 15.18 -41.14 -17.91
C LYS A 17 14.53 -41.26 -16.49
N ALA A 18 13.22 -41.21 -16.26
CA ALA A 18 11.96 -41.50 -17.00
C ALA A 18 11.37 -42.94 -16.84
N ALA A 19 10.26 -43.04 -16.09
CA ALA A 19 9.16 -44.02 -16.13
C ALA A 19 8.12 -43.60 -15.03
N GLY A 20 6.81 -43.87 -15.08
CA GLY A 20 5.97 -44.41 -16.15
C GLY A 20 4.68 -45.09 -15.62
N VAL A 21 3.51 -44.60 -16.04
CA VAL A 21 2.20 -45.31 -16.15
C VAL A 21 1.45 -45.75 -14.86
N ALA A 22 0.18 -45.32 -14.71
CA ALA A 22 -1.02 -46.17 -14.56
C ALA A 22 -2.20 -45.52 -13.78
N ALA A 23 -3.36 -45.47 -14.43
CA ALA A 23 -4.70 -45.56 -13.81
C ALA A 23 -5.43 -46.72 -14.51
N PRO A 24 -6.37 -47.46 -13.88
CA PRO A 24 -7.78 -47.03 -13.88
C PRO A 24 -8.63 -47.55 -12.69
N GLY A 25 -9.94 -47.24 -12.67
CA GLY A 25 -10.94 -48.01 -11.88
C GLY A 25 -12.19 -47.23 -11.44
N LYS A 26 -13.39 -47.75 -11.74
CA LYS A 26 -14.71 -47.28 -11.29
C LYS A 26 -15.49 -48.45 -10.64
N ALA A 27 -16.67 -48.13 -10.08
CA ALA A 27 -17.70 -49.01 -9.47
C ALA A 27 -17.51 -49.24 -7.94
N ASP A 28 -18.56 -49.42 -7.13
CA ASP A 28 -19.99 -49.64 -7.45
C ASP A 28 -20.97 -49.12 -6.37
N GLU A 29 -22.29 -49.25 -6.62
CA GLU A 29 -23.42 -48.69 -5.85
C GLU A 29 -23.67 -49.25 -4.44
N LYS A 30 -24.32 -48.46 -3.55
CA LYS A 30 -25.50 -48.90 -2.76
C LYS A 30 -26.27 -47.77 -2.03
N LYS A 31 -27.60 -47.88 -2.05
CA LYS A 31 -28.68 -47.13 -1.37
C LYS A 31 -29.89 -48.12 -1.27
N PRO A 32 -31.05 -47.85 -0.62
CA PRO A 32 -31.42 -47.06 0.58
C PRO A 32 -31.76 -48.05 1.74
N PRO A 33 -32.80 -47.96 2.63
CA PRO A 33 -34.07 -47.19 2.69
C PRO A 33 -34.02 -46.04 3.72
N GLU A 34 -34.81 -44.96 3.73
CA GLU A 34 -36.24 -44.69 3.47
C GLU A 34 -37.23 -45.26 4.50
N GLN A 35 -37.72 -44.39 5.39
CA GLN A 35 -39.05 -44.49 6.00
C GLN A 35 -39.61 -43.09 6.33
N THR A 36 -40.94 -43.00 6.47
CA THR A 36 -41.74 -41.81 6.11
C THR A 36 -42.62 -41.25 7.24
N LYS A 37 -43.22 -40.08 6.96
CA LYS A 37 -44.31 -39.33 7.67
C LYS A 37 -43.81 -38.19 8.58
N ALA A 38 -44.22 -36.92 8.49
CA ALA A 38 -45.44 -36.19 8.03
C ALA A 38 -46.48 -35.88 9.13
N ALA A 39 -47.16 -34.73 8.97
CA ALA A 39 -47.96 -33.93 9.93
C ALA A 39 -47.10 -32.97 10.79
N ASP A 40 -47.15 -31.63 10.74
CA ASP A 40 -48.20 -30.59 10.53
C ASP A 40 -48.64 -29.93 11.87
N ALA A 41 -49.06 -28.66 11.77
CA ALA A 41 -49.66 -27.76 12.77
C ALA A 41 -48.76 -26.85 13.66
N ALA A 42 -49.25 -25.60 13.74
CA ALA A 42 -49.16 -24.63 14.85
C ALA A 42 -47.86 -23.82 15.09
N ALA A 43 -47.87 -22.57 14.59
CA ALA A 43 -47.39 -21.44 15.40
C ALA A 43 -48.42 -21.15 16.52
N PRO A 44 -47.95 -20.87 17.74
CA PRO A 44 -47.89 -19.49 18.25
C PRO A 44 -46.48 -19.19 18.76
N GLY A 45 -46.02 -17.99 19.04
CA GLY A 45 -46.64 -16.72 19.43
C GLY A 45 -45.53 -15.94 20.15
N LYS A 46 -45.61 -14.61 20.22
CA LYS A 46 -44.52 -13.79 20.77
C LYS A 46 -44.27 -14.07 22.26
N ALA A 47 -43.01 -14.20 22.64
CA ALA A 47 -42.52 -13.86 23.98
C ALA A 47 -41.21 -13.08 23.82
N ASP A 48 -41.18 -11.85 24.32
CA ASP A 48 -39.95 -11.04 24.39
C ASP A 48 -39.01 -11.62 25.45
N GLU A 49 -37.93 -12.26 25.01
CA GLU A 49 -36.82 -12.59 25.91
C GLU A 49 -35.65 -11.62 25.63
N LYS A 50 -35.62 -10.54 26.40
CA LYS A 50 -34.43 -9.68 26.50
C LYS A 50 -33.28 -10.53 27.00
N SER A 51 -32.36 -10.91 26.11
CA SER A 51 -31.03 -11.37 26.50
C SER A 51 -30.34 -10.25 27.28
N ALA A 52 -30.38 -10.35 28.62
CA ALA A 52 -29.66 -9.43 29.48
C ALA A 52 -28.17 -9.54 29.17
N GLU A 53 -27.56 -8.46 28.69
CA GLU A 53 -26.11 -8.39 28.57
C GLU A 53 -25.50 -8.59 29.98
N PRO A 54 -24.51 -9.48 30.16
CA PRO A 54 -23.82 -9.56 31.44
C PRO A 54 -23.11 -8.23 31.70
N THR A 55 -23.35 -7.66 32.87
CA THR A 55 -22.70 -6.43 33.34
C THR A 55 -21.19 -6.57 33.21
N LYS A 56 -20.60 -5.79 32.28
CA LYS A 56 -19.15 -5.81 32.02
C LYS A 56 -18.44 -5.06 33.15
N ASP A 57 -17.66 -5.77 33.97
CA ASP A 57 -16.76 -5.13 34.92
C ASP A 57 -15.78 -4.22 34.13
N PRO A 58 -15.55 -2.96 34.56
CA PRO A 58 -14.90 -1.94 33.73
C PRO A 58 -13.40 -2.18 33.46
N ASN A 59 -12.79 -3.22 34.05
CA ASN A 59 -11.36 -3.51 33.95
C ASN A 59 -11.03 -4.75 33.08
N LEU A 60 -12.01 -5.28 32.33
CA LEU A 60 -11.88 -6.55 31.60
C LEU A 60 -11.47 -6.40 30.14
N ARG A 61 -10.29 -6.89 29.79
CA ARG A 61 -9.72 -6.78 28.45
C ARG A 61 -10.13 -7.95 27.56
N TYR A 62 -10.65 -7.64 26.38
CA TYR A 62 -10.93 -8.60 25.32
C TYR A 62 -9.78 -8.56 24.31
N VAL A 63 -9.18 -9.72 24.03
CA VAL A 63 -8.02 -9.86 23.13
C VAL A 63 -8.38 -10.81 21.99
N LYS A 64 -8.06 -10.42 20.75
CA LYS A 64 -8.26 -11.27 19.57
C LYS A 64 -7.33 -12.46 19.62
N ILE A 65 -7.84 -13.66 19.34
CA ILE A 65 -7.04 -14.90 19.39
C ILE A 65 -5.81 -14.83 18.47
N SER A 66 -5.95 -14.17 17.31
CA SER A 66 -4.87 -13.98 16.33
C SER A 66 -3.65 -13.21 16.87
N ASP A 67 -3.83 -12.37 17.89
CA ASP A 67 -2.78 -11.52 18.46
C ASP A 67 -2.06 -12.18 19.65
N ILE A 68 -2.47 -13.40 20.02
CA ILE A 68 -1.91 -14.19 21.11
C ILE A 68 -0.85 -15.16 20.58
N GLN A 69 0.39 -14.96 21.01
CA GLN A 69 1.55 -15.79 20.68
C GLN A 69 1.92 -16.74 21.83
N PRO A 70 2.52 -17.91 21.55
CA PRO A 70 3.08 -18.77 22.59
C PRO A 70 4.29 -18.11 23.27
N LEU A 71 4.49 -18.37 24.55
CA LEU A 71 5.64 -17.86 25.31
C LEU A 71 6.95 -18.49 24.78
N PRO A 72 7.94 -17.70 24.32
CA PRO A 72 9.18 -18.25 23.76
C PRO A 72 10.10 -18.80 24.86
N GLY A 73 10.70 -19.97 24.61
CA GLY A 73 11.76 -20.55 25.45
C GLY A 73 11.32 -21.53 26.55
N THR A 74 10.01 -21.73 26.78
CA THR A 74 9.55 -22.70 27.80
C THR A 74 9.54 -24.15 27.30
N TYR A 75 10.25 -25.02 28.02
CA TYR A 75 10.50 -26.42 27.63
C TYR A 75 9.32 -27.40 27.83
N VAL A 76 8.13 -26.92 28.19
CA VAL A 76 6.93 -27.74 28.36
C VAL A 76 5.94 -27.40 27.24
N LYS A 77 5.88 -28.28 26.22
CA LYS A 77 4.84 -28.24 25.21
C LYS A 77 3.54 -28.75 25.83
N ASP A 78 2.59 -27.85 26.06
CA ASP A 78 1.22 -28.26 26.37
C ASP A 78 0.61 -28.83 25.09
N ALA A 79 0.35 -30.14 25.08
CA ALA A 79 -0.30 -30.79 23.94
C ALA A 79 -1.80 -30.45 23.92
N PRO A 80 -2.39 -30.13 22.76
CA PRO A 80 -3.83 -30.02 22.66
C PRO A 80 -4.50 -31.36 22.98
N ARG A 81 -5.62 -31.34 23.70
CA ARG A 81 -6.49 -32.51 23.88
C ARG A 81 -7.19 -32.83 22.55
N ALA A 82 -7.57 -34.10 22.37
CA ALA A 82 -8.36 -34.52 21.21
C ALA A 82 -9.73 -33.82 21.20
N ASP A 83 -10.41 -33.82 22.36
CA ASP A 83 -11.75 -33.27 22.52
C ASP A 83 -11.79 -32.16 23.59
N TYR A 84 -12.56 -31.11 23.31
CA TYR A 84 -12.82 -29.98 24.21
C TYR A 84 -14.32 -29.71 24.44
N SER A 85 -15.22 -30.61 24.01
CA SER A 85 -16.69 -30.49 24.11
C SER A 85 -17.16 -29.97 25.46
N ASP A 86 -16.73 -30.63 26.53
CA ASP A 86 -17.23 -30.37 27.89
C ASP A 86 -16.79 -29.00 28.40
N LEU A 87 -15.61 -28.53 27.98
CA LEU A 87 -15.10 -27.20 28.32
C LEU A 87 -15.79 -26.12 27.48
N ILE A 88 -16.08 -26.40 26.21
CA ILE A 88 -16.84 -25.50 25.33
C ILE A 88 -18.27 -25.32 25.87
N ASP A 89 -18.93 -26.40 26.28
CA ASP A 89 -20.30 -26.36 26.79
C ASP A 89 -20.38 -25.77 28.21
N SER A 90 -19.35 -25.96 29.04
CA SER A 90 -19.18 -25.19 30.29
C SER A 90 -19.06 -23.68 30.02
N ILE A 91 -18.17 -23.27 29.11
CA ILE A 91 -17.97 -21.86 28.74
C ILE A 91 -19.24 -21.23 28.14
N LYS A 92 -20.04 -21.97 27.37
CA LYS A 92 -21.36 -21.49 26.88
C LYS A 92 -22.37 -21.30 28.00
N LYS A 93 -22.25 -22.01 29.12
CA LYS A 93 -23.24 -22.05 30.21
C LYS A 93 -22.93 -21.11 31.37
N SER A 94 -21.67 -21.02 31.81
CA SER A 94 -21.23 -20.14 32.92
C SER A 94 -20.24 -19.05 32.49
N GLY A 95 -19.78 -19.05 31.24
CA GLY A 95 -18.75 -18.13 30.76
C GLY A 95 -17.33 -18.56 31.15
N LEU A 96 -16.37 -17.65 31.00
CA LEU A 96 -14.99 -17.85 31.46
C LEU A 96 -14.89 -17.57 32.96
N GLU A 97 -15.11 -18.60 33.79
CA GLU A 97 -15.00 -18.53 35.26
C GLU A 97 -13.60 -18.10 35.74
N LYS A 98 -12.55 -18.42 34.97
CA LYS A 98 -11.19 -17.91 35.18
C LYS A 98 -10.67 -17.25 33.89
N PRO A 99 -10.19 -15.99 33.95
CA PRO A 99 -9.65 -15.30 32.78
C PRO A 99 -8.39 -16.00 32.24
N VAL A 100 -8.02 -15.68 31.00
CA VAL A 100 -6.75 -16.11 30.40
C VAL A 100 -5.65 -15.11 30.79
N ILE A 101 -4.51 -15.58 31.30
CA ILE A 101 -3.43 -14.70 31.76
C ILE A 101 -2.45 -14.49 30.61
N LEU A 102 -2.27 -13.23 30.21
CA LEU A 102 -1.41 -12.81 29.12
C LEU A 102 -0.30 -11.87 29.62
N ARG A 103 0.87 -11.95 28.99
CA ARG A 103 1.99 -11.02 29.15
C ARG A 103 2.01 -10.04 27.98
N GLN A 104 2.26 -8.76 28.23
CA GLN A 104 2.56 -7.80 27.17
C GLN A 104 3.99 -8.02 26.60
N ALA A 105 4.12 -8.16 25.29
CA ALA A 105 5.41 -8.36 24.63
C ALA A 105 6.07 -7.02 24.24
N GLU A 106 7.39 -6.91 24.43
CA GLU A 106 8.21 -5.73 24.11
C GLU A 106 8.12 -5.25 22.65
N LYS A 107 7.72 -6.12 21.72
CA LYS A 107 7.58 -5.81 20.28
C LYS A 107 6.15 -5.52 19.83
N GLY A 108 5.20 -5.43 20.77
CA GLY A 108 3.77 -5.28 20.47
C GLY A 108 3.12 -6.64 20.15
N GLY A 109 2.25 -7.11 21.05
CA GLY A 109 1.59 -8.40 20.98
C GLY A 109 1.40 -9.02 22.36
N TYR A 110 0.63 -10.10 22.47
CA TYR A 110 0.36 -10.76 23.74
C TYR A 110 1.00 -12.15 23.78
N GLN A 111 1.62 -12.52 24.89
CA GLN A 111 2.21 -13.84 25.10
C GLN A 111 1.39 -14.62 26.13
N LEU A 112 0.99 -15.84 25.79
CA LEU A 112 0.13 -16.67 26.63
C LEU A 112 0.89 -17.26 27.83
N VAL A 113 0.52 -16.84 29.05
CA VAL A 113 1.12 -17.32 30.31
C VAL A 113 0.33 -18.51 30.87
N ASP A 114 -0.97 -18.34 31.14
CA ASP A 114 -1.90 -19.40 31.57
C ASP A 114 -3.23 -19.37 30.78
N GLY A 115 -3.90 -20.52 30.69
CA GLY A 115 -5.21 -20.65 30.03
C GLY A 115 -5.17 -21.33 28.66
N PHE A 116 -4.09 -22.06 28.33
CA PHE A 116 -3.90 -22.72 27.02
C PHE A 116 -5.09 -23.55 26.55
N HIS A 117 -5.63 -24.44 27.39
CA HIS A 117 -6.79 -25.25 27.05
C HIS A 117 -8.09 -24.42 26.92
N ARG A 118 -8.22 -23.30 27.64
CA ARG A 118 -9.36 -22.36 27.49
C ARG A 118 -9.29 -21.66 26.12
N CYS A 119 -8.09 -21.24 25.72
CA CYS A 119 -7.84 -20.59 24.43
C CYS A 119 -8.09 -21.53 23.23
N GLU A 120 -7.57 -22.75 23.26
CA GLU A 120 -7.80 -23.74 22.18
C GLU A 120 -9.27 -24.19 22.09
N ALA A 121 -9.97 -24.35 23.23
CA ALA A 121 -11.41 -24.62 23.23
C ALA A 121 -12.24 -23.50 22.58
N LEU A 122 -11.94 -22.24 22.89
CA LEU A 122 -12.61 -21.07 22.29
C LEU A 122 -12.34 -20.93 20.80
N LYS A 123 -11.13 -21.26 20.37
CA LYS A 123 -10.70 -21.31 18.97
C LYS A 123 -11.43 -22.41 18.18
N GLN A 124 -11.66 -23.58 18.79
CA GLN A 124 -12.53 -24.63 18.21
C GLN A 124 -14.01 -24.24 18.19
N ALA A 125 -14.47 -23.46 19.18
CA ALA A 125 -15.83 -22.91 19.24
C ALA A 125 -16.07 -21.73 18.27
N GLY A 126 -15.05 -21.28 17.52
CA GLY A 126 -15.17 -20.19 16.54
C GLY A 126 -15.27 -18.78 17.15
N VAL A 127 -14.94 -18.60 18.43
CA VAL A 127 -14.95 -17.29 19.10
C VAL A 127 -13.72 -16.50 18.68
N SER A 128 -13.88 -15.24 18.27
CA SER A 128 -12.78 -14.39 17.79
C SER A 128 -12.01 -13.64 18.88
N GLU A 129 -12.65 -13.39 20.03
CA GLU A 129 -12.13 -12.54 21.12
C GLU A 129 -12.29 -13.22 22.48
N ILE A 130 -11.25 -13.17 23.31
CA ILE A 130 -11.18 -13.84 24.62
C ILE A 130 -11.03 -12.81 25.74
N ARG A 131 -11.79 -12.97 26.84
CA ARG A 131 -11.60 -12.26 28.11
C ARG A 131 -10.27 -12.68 28.75
N ALA A 132 -9.34 -11.76 28.86
CA ALA A 132 -7.97 -12.01 29.31
C ALA A 132 -7.42 -10.87 30.16
N ASP A 133 -6.64 -11.21 31.18
CA ASP A 133 -5.97 -10.25 32.04
C ASP A 133 -4.52 -10.10 31.56
N VAL A 134 -4.10 -8.86 31.27
CA VAL A 134 -2.78 -8.56 30.71
C VAL A 134 -1.88 -7.99 31.80
N TYR A 135 -0.75 -8.65 32.03
CA TYR A 135 0.26 -8.24 33.00
C TYR A 135 1.55 -7.80 32.30
N ASP A 136 2.22 -6.81 32.88
CA ASP A 136 3.61 -6.51 32.58
C ASP A 136 4.51 -7.28 33.56
N MET A 137 5.33 -8.18 33.02
CA MET A 137 6.21 -9.09 33.74
C MET A 137 7.38 -9.51 32.84
N THR A 138 8.47 -10.03 33.39
CA THR A 138 9.58 -10.52 32.55
C THR A 138 9.26 -11.89 31.93
N ILE A 139 9.99 -12.28 30.87
CA ILE A 139 9.88 -13.63 30.28
C ILE A 139 10.25 -14.71 31.32
N PHE A 140 11.19 -14.39 32.22
CA PHE A 140 11.62 -15.28 33.30
C PHE A 140 10.49 -15.50 34.32
N ASP A 141 9.83 -14.44 34.77
CA ASP A 141 8.74 -14.51 35.74
C ASP A 141 7.51 -15.22 35.16
N ALA A 142 7.16 -14.94 33.89
CA ALA A 142 6.11 -15.66 33.17
C ALA A 142 6.39 -17.16 33.08
N SER A 143 7.64 -17.53 32.79
CA SER A 143 8.08 -18.93 32.70
C SER A 143 8.06 -19.63 34.07
N ARG A 144 8.43 -18.90 35.12
CA ARG A 144 8.42 -19.36 36.51
C ARG A 144 6.99 -19.59 37.01
N TYR A 145 6.12 -18.61 36.85
CA TYR A 145 4.71 -18.69 37.22
C TYR A 145 4.03 -19.87 36.54
N ARG A 146 4.21 -20.05 35.21
CA ARG A 146 3.65 -21.20 34.46
C ARG A 146 4.08 -22.56 35.02
N LYS A 147 5.28 -22.65 35.61
CA LYS A 147 5.84 -23.88 36.19
C LYS A 147 5.34 -24.12 37.62
N GLU A 148 5.28 -23.07 38.44
CA GLU A 148 4.95 -23.15 39.88
C GLU A 148 3.43 -23.16 40.13
N HIS A 149 2.63 -22.39 39.39
CA HIS A 149 1.16 -22.31 39.52
C HIS A 149 0.43 -23.65 39.23
N ARG A 150 1.06 -24.57 38.48
CA ARG A 150 0.52 -25.92 38.27
C ARG A 150 0.55 -26.80 39.52
N ALA A 151 1.46 -26.52 40.45
CA ALA A 151 1.56 -27.22 41.72
C ALA A 151 0.84 -26.45 42.85
N ASN A 152 0.86 -25.12 42.80
CA ASN A 152 0.26 -24.22 43.79
C ASN A 152 -0.77 -23.28 43.12
N PRO A 153 -2.08 -23.61 43.14
CA PRO A 153 -3.11 -22.80 42.48
C PRO A 153 -3.32 -21.38 43.04
N ASP A 154 -2.87 -21.13 44.27
CA ASP A 154 -3.00 -19.84 44.96
C ASP A 154 -1.72 -18.98 44.85
N LEU A 155 -0.83 -19.30 43.92
CA LEU A 155 0.38 -18.53 43.67
C LEU A 155 0.03 -17.14 43.12
N SER A 156 0.48 -16.08 43.78
CA SER A 156 0.32 -14.69 43.30
C SER A 156 0.94 -14.51 41.92
N ILE A 157 0.21 -13.86 41.01
CA ILE A 157 0.69 -13.55 39.65
C ILE A 157 1.83 -12.51 39.77
N PRO A 158 3.03 -12.77 39.24
CA PRO A 158 4.13 -11.81 39.28
C PRO A 158 3.92 -10.70 38.25
N GLY A 159 4.32 -9.47 38.60
CA GLY A 159 4.20 -8.30 37.74
C GLY A 159 2.97 -7.44 38.06
N THR A 160 2.77 -6.41 37.25
CA THR A 160 1.70 -5.41 37.44
C THR A 160 0.58 -5.67 36.42
N LEU A 161 -0.67 -5.74 36.87
CA LEU A 161 -1.83 -5.78 35.97
C LEU A 161 -1.87 -4.47 35.17
N VAL A 162 -1.91 -4.55 33.85
CA VAL A 162 -1.95 -3.38 32.96
C VAL A 162 -3.42 -3.00 32.75
N PRO A 163 -3.91 -1.91 33.38
CA PRO A 163 -5.31 -1.51 33.22
C PRO A 163 -5.58 -1.09 31.76
N LEU A 164 -6.82 -1.26 31.32
CA LEU A 164 -7.25 -0.89 29.96
C LEU A 164 -7.14 0.60 29.69
N TYR A 165 -7.40 1.40 30.72
CA TYR A 165 -7.26 2.83 30.76
C TYR A 165 -6.49 3.12 32.06
N PRO A 166 -5.41 3.93 32.05
CA PRO A 166 -4.86 4.44 33.31
C PRO A 166 -5.94 5.28 33.98
N ASP A 167 -6.23 5.02 35.26
CA ASP A 167 -7.32 5.68 35.98
C ASP A 167 -7.14 7.20 35.95
N THR A 168 -7.96 7.89 35.15
CA THR A 168 -8.20 9.32 35.34
C THR A 168 -9.08 9.45 36.58
N PRO A 169 -8.64 10.14 37.65
CA PRO A 169 -9.43 10.24 38.87
C PRO A 169 -10.75 10.97 38.59
N SER A 170 -11.86 10.27 38.78
CA SER A 170 -13.21 10.79 38.57
C SER A 170 -13.51 11.93 39.54
N VAL A 171 -13.82 13.11 39.00
CA VAL A 171 -14.17 14.30 39.79
C VAL A 171 -15.69 14.36 39.99
N GLU A 172 -16.19 13.76 41.07
CA GLU A 172 -17.49 14.08 41.65
C GLU A 172 -17.46 13.99 43.19
N GLY A 173 -18.12 14.92 43.89
CA GLY A 173 -18.39 14.83 45.33
C GLY A 173 -17.82 15.98 46.18
N ARG A 174 -18.67 16.93 46.57
CA ARG A 174 -18.38 17.93 47.63
C ARG A 174 -18.41 17.27 49.01
N GLY A 175 -17.49 17.61 49.91
CA GLY A 175 -17.62 17.24 51.33
C GLY A 175 -16.44 17.62 52.23
N SER A 176 -16.50 18.84 52.81
CA SER A 176 -15.96 19.24 54.13
C SER A 176 -14.52 18.91 54.59
N GLU A 177 -13.84 20.00 55.01
CA GLU A 177 -12.84 20.13 56.08
C GLU A 177 -11.37 19.67 55.84
N ALA A 178 -10.47 20.63 56.10
CA ALA A 178 -9.02 20.45 56.27
C ALA A 178 -8.70 20.22 57.78
N PRO A 179 -7.48 19.81 58.15
CA PRO A 179 -6.39 20.79 58.27
C PRO A 179 -5.00 20.35 57.76
N GLU A 180 -4.12 21.35 57.75
CA GLU A 180 -2.76 21.45 57.21
C GLU A 180 -1.72 20.44 57.71
N THR A 181 -0.67 20.21 56.88
CA THR A 181 0.72 20.02 57.35
C THR A 181 1.75 20.23 56.21
N GLU A 182 2.81 20.99 56.48
CA GLU A 182 3.99 21.24 55.61
C GLU A 182 5.01 20.09 55.77
N ASP A 183 6.01 19.79 54.92
CA ASP A 183 6.55 20.30 53.63
C ASP A 183 7.28 19.08 52.96
N PRO A 184 8.17 19.11 51.93
CA PRO A 184 8.54 20.11 50.90
C PRO A 184 8.35 19.56 49.45
N PRO A 185 8.65 20.31 48.36
CA PRO A 185 8.32 19.87 46.99
C PRO A 185 9.31 18.86 46.39
N LEU A 186 8.81 17.98 45.52
CA LEU A 186 9.62 17.08 44.68
C LEU A 186 10.23 17.85 43.50
N GLU A 187 11.56 17.82 43.40
CA GLU A 187 12.31 18.36 42.25
C GLU A 187 12.19 17.51 40.98
N ASP A 188 12.52 18.13 39.86
CA ASP A 188 12.24 17.71 38.49
C ASP A 188 12.83 16.36 38.03
N VAL A 189 11.97 15.53 37.42
CA VAL A 189 12.37 14.68 36.27
C VAL A 189 11.40 14.90 35.11
N LYS A 190 11.54 16.05 34.44
CA LYS A 190 10.88 16.32 33.15
C LYS A 190 11.65 15.62 32.02
N ILE A 191 11.10 14.53 31.48
CA ILE A 191 11.54 14.01 30.17
C ILE A 191 10.92 14.92 29.10
N PRO A 192 11.71 15.64 28.28
CA PRO A 192 11.17 16.60 27.34
C PRO A 192 10.67 15.90 26.06
N LEU A 193 9.37 15.56 26.03
CA LEU A 193 8.69 15.35 24.74
C LEU A 193 8.46 16.71 24.07
N THR A 194 9.43 17.13 23.27
CA THR A 194 9.47 18.34 22.41
C THR A 194 9.47 19.70 23.15
N PRO A 195 10.14 20.72 22.60
CA PRO A 195 9.94 22.09 23.04
C PRO A 195 8.56 22.59 22.61
N VAL A 196 7.92 23.41 23.46
CA VAL A 196 6.56 23.97 23.31
C VAL A 196 5.43 22.95 23.56
N GLY A 197 5.12 22.75 24.84
CA GLY A 197 3.93 22.02 25.26
C GLY A 197 2.64 22.82 25.05
N GLN A 198 1.74 22.29 24.23
CA GLN A 198 0.30 22.48 24.36
C GLN A 198 -0.34 21.08 24.41
N PRO A 199 -1.32 20.82 25.29
CA PRO A 199 -2.10 19.59 25.20
C PRO A 199 -2.83 19.54 23.86
N GLU A 200 -2.90 18.37 23.23
CA GLU A 200 -3.64 18.18 21.98
C GLU A 200 -5.15 18.11 22.25
N THR A 201 -5.73 19.23 22.68
CA THR A 201 -7.15 19.35 22.96
C THR A 201 -7.95 19.26 21.67
N VAL A 202 -8.62 18.12 21.47
CA VAL A 202 -9.59 17.98 20.37
C VAL A 202 -10.76 18.92 20.65
N THR A 203 -11.06 19.77 19.68
CA THR A 203 -12.10 20.81 19.74
C THR A 203 -12.96 20.72 18.48
N GLU A 204 -14.26 21.00 18.54
CA GLU A 204 -15.08 21.10 17.32
C GLU A 204 -14.99 22.49 16.70
N LEU A 205 -14.75 22.56 15.38
CA LEU A 205 -14.82 23.80 14.61
C LEU A 205 -15.79 23.68 13.44
N LYS A 206 -16.49 24.78 13.15
CA LYS A 206 -17.30 24.89 11.92
C LYS A 206 -16.40 24.89 10.70
N ILE A 207 -16.76 24.12 9.67
CA ILE A 207 -16.00 24.00 8.42
C ILE A 207 -15.81 25.35 7.73
N THR A 208 -16.77 26.28 7.86
CA THR A 208 -16.70 27.65 7.34
C THR A 208 -15.53 28.47 7.89
N ASN A 209 -15.03 28.12 9.08
CA ASN A 209 -13.96 28.85 9.77
C ASN A 209 -12.57 28.29 9.46
N ILE A 210 -12.50 27.21 8.67
CA ILE A 210 -11.27 26.53 8.29
C ILE A 210 -10.99 26.80 6.81
N ARG A 211 -9.86 27.45 6.52
CA ARG A 211 -9.35 27.68 5.17
C ARG A 211 -8.52 26.48 4.71
N SER A 212 -8.50 26.19 3.41
CA SER A 212 -7.59 25.20 2.82
C SER A 212 -6.13 25.69 2.88
N PHE A 213 -5.17 24.77 2.92
CA PHE A 213 -3.75 25.16 2.93
C PHE A 213 -3.34 25.85 1.63
N GLU A 214 -2.77 27.05 1.72
CA GLU A 214 -2.27 27.75 0.53
C GLU A 214 -1.12 26.97 -0.14
N GLY A 215 -1.29 26.63 -1.42
CA GLY A 215 -0.30 25.88 -2.19
C GLY A 215 -0.15 24.40 -1.81
N HIS A 216 -1.18 23.76 -1.25
CA HIS A 216 -1.14 22.33 -0.89
C HIS A 216 -0.72 21.44 -2.10
N PRO A 217 0.33 20.60 -1.98
CA PRO A 217 0.89 19.88 -3.13
C PRO A 217 0.11 18.61 -3.53
N PHE A 218 -0.77 18.11 -2.64
CA PHE A 218 -1.59 16.92 -2.87
C PHE A 218 -3.04 17.33 -3.14
N ASN A 219 -3.61 16.93 -4.27
CA ASN A 219 -5.00 17.23 -4.59
C ASN A 219 -5.94 16.19 -3.95
N VAL A 220 -7.12 16.61 -3.54
CA VAL A 220 -8.20 15.68 -3.17
C VAL A 220 -8.83 15.15 -4.45
N LYS A 221 -8.81 13.84 -4.62
CA LYS A 221 -9.44 13.13 -5.73
C LYS A 221 -10.72 12.46 -5.23
N ASP A 222 -11.82 12.63 -5.96
CA ASP A 222 -13.12 12.02 -5.65
C ASP A 222 -13.17 10.57 -6.21
N ASP A 223 -12.19 9.76 -5.82
CA ASP A 223 -12.00 8.35 -6.20
C ASP A 223 -12.93 7.40 -5.40
N GLU A 224 -12.96 6.09 -5.70
CA GLU A 224 -13.71 5.09 -4.92
C GLU A 224 -13.33 5.11 -3.42
N ASP A 225 -12.04 5.26 -3.10
CA ASP A 225 -11.54 5.41 -1.73
C ASP A 225 -12.19 6.65 -1.02
N MET A 226 -12.63 7.66 -1.77
CA MET A 226 -13.30 8.85 -1.25
C MET A 226 -14.79 8.59 -0.96
N LYS A 227 -15.46 7.78 -1.79
CA LYS A 227 -16.86 7.36 -1.54
C LYS A 227 -16.95 6.52 -0.26
N SER A 228 -16.06 5.54 -0.09
CA SER A 228 -15.96 4.73 1.13
C SER A 228 -15.73 5.60 2.38
N LEU A 229 -14.95 6.69 2.27
CA LEU A 229 -14.76 7.65 3.36
C LEU A 229 -16.02 8.49 3.63
N VAL A 230 -16.77 8.88 2.59
CA VAL A 230 -18.06 9.58 2.74
C VAL A 230 -19.08 8.71 3.47
N ASP A 231 -19.20 7.43 3.10
CA ASP A 231 -20.16 6.52 3.73
C ASP A 231 -19.75 6.19 5.18
N SER A 232 -18.46 6.01 5.45
CA SER A 232 -17.94 5.88 6.82
C SER A 232 -18.22 7.13 7.67
N VAL A 233 -17.97 8.33 7.14
CA VAL A 233 -18.27 9.60 7.83
C VAL A 233 -19.78 9.81 8.03
N ARG A 234 -20.62 9.30 7.14
CA ARG A 234 -22.09 9.30 7.31
C ARG A 234 -22.55 8.33 8.41
N GLN A 235 -21.87 7.19 8.59
CA GLN A 235 -22.25 6.17 9.58
C GLN A 235 -21.68 6.45 10.99
N PHE A 236 -20.42 6.88 11.09
CA PHE A 236 -19.67 6.96 12.35
C PHE A 236 -19.16 8.37 12.67
N GLY A 237 -19.40 9.35 11.80
CA GLY A 237 -18.79 10.67 11.91
C GLY A 237 -17.29 10.66 11.63
N VAL A 238 -16.58 11.68 12.11
CA VAL A 238 -15.13 11.81 11.90
C VAL A 238 -14.38 11.26 13.10
N LEU A 239 -13.94 10.00 12.99
CA LEU A 239 -13.24 9.28 14.07
C LEU A 239 -11.85 9.88 14.39
N GLU A 240 -11.11 10.30 13.36
CA GLU A 240 -9.80 10.95 13.52
C GLU A 240 -9.93 12.48 13.38
N PRO A 241 -9.49 13.29 14.36
CA PRO A 241 -9.55 14.74 14.26
C PRO A 241 -8.59 15.29 13.19
N VAL A 242 -8.99 16.36 12.51
CA VAL A 242 -8.16 17.04 11.50
C VAL A 242 -7.19 18.02 12.16
N MET A 243 -6.05 18.31 11.55
CA MET A 243 -5.04 19.21 12.12
C MET A 243 -5.13 20.60 11.49
N VAL A 244 -5.23 21.63 12.32
CA VAL A 244 -5.28 23.04 11.89
C VAL A 244 -4.26 23.91 12.62
N ILE A 245 -3.86 25.01 11.99
CA ILE A 245 -3.06 26.08 12.59
C ILE A 245 -3.87 27.39 12.63
N PRO A 246 -3.63 28.30 13.59
CA PRO A 246 -4.19 29.65 13.53
C PRO A 246 -3.67 30.42 12.31
N HIS A 247 -4.55 31.14 11.61
CA HIS A 247 -4.18 31.98 10.46
C HIS A 247 -3.92 33.44 10.90
N LYS A 248 -3.00 34.13 10.20
CA LYS A 248 -2.62 35.53 10.55
C LYS A 248 -3.78 36.51 10.46
N ASP A 249 -4.64 36.36 9.45
CA ASP A 249 -5.84 37.20 9.24
C ASP A 249 -7.06 36.72 10.06
N GLY A 250 -6.84 35.91 11.10
CA GLY A 250 -7.89 35.24 11.85
C GLY A 250 -8.47 34.00 11.17
N GLY A 251 -9.16 33.18 11.96
CA GLY A 251 -9.61 31.84 11.57
C GLY A 251 -8.50 30.80 11.62
N TYR A 252 -8.76 29.64 11.00
CA TYR A 252 -7.85 28.49 11.01
C TYR A 252 -7.51 28.05 9.60
N GLU A 253 -6.37 27.40 9.42
CA GLU A 253 -5.93 26.82 8.15
C GLU A 253 -5.65 25.32 8.32
N MET A 254 -6.16 24.51 7.40
CA MET A 254 -6.04 23.06 7.40
C MET A 254 -4.61 22.62 7.09
N VAL A 255 -3.93 21.93 8.01
CA VAL A 255 -2.61 21.33 7.78
C VAL A 255 -2.74 19.90 7.26
N SER A 256 -3.64 19.11 7.86
CA SER A 256 -3.88 17.72 7.46
C SER A 256 -5.32 17.30 7.75
N GLY A 257 -5.93 16.51 6.86
CA GLY A 257 -7.34 16.14 6.95
C GLY A 257 -8.23 16.60 5.79
N HIS A 258 -7.66 17.19 4.73
CA HIS A 258 -8.39 17.69 3.55
C HIS A 258 -9.44 16.70 2.99
N ARG A 259 -9.16 15.39 2.95
CA ARG A 259 -10.16 14.36 2.53
C ARG A 259 -11.31 14.22 3.54
N ARG A 260 -11.06 14.26 4.84
CA ARG A 260 -12.11 14.22 5.89
C ARG A 260 -13.01 15.46 5.84
N MET A 261 -12.41 16.65 5.62
CA MET A 261 -13.15 17.90 5.40
C MET A 261 -14.06 17.80 4.16
N ARG A 262 -13.54 17.28 3.04
CA ARG A 262 -14.33 17.02 1.83
C ARG A 262 -15.46 16.02 2.07
N ALA A 263 -15.21 14.96 2.84
CA ALA A 263 -16.26 14.00 3.24
C ALA A 263 -17.40 14.70 3.99
N CYS A 264 -17.07 15.52 4.99
CA CYS A 264 -18.06 16.26 5.78
C CYS A 264 -18.88 17.21 4.93
N GLN A 265 -18.25 17.94 4.00
CA GLN A 265 -18.94 18.80 3.03
C GLN A 265 -19.92 18.03 2.13
N LEU A 266 -19.57 16.80 1.71
CA LEU A 266 -20.43 15.94 0.89
C LEU A 266 -21.57 15.29 1.68
N VAL A 267 -21.39 15.05 2.99
CA VAL A 267 -22.45 14.53 3.88
C VAL A 267 -23.36 15.66 4.40
N GLY A 268 -22.89 16.91 4.43
CA GLY A 268 -23.61 18.06 4.99
C GLY A 268 -23.36 18.31 6.47
N ILE A 269 -22.24 17.81 7.02
CA ILE A 269 -21.85 18.03 8.42
C ILE A 269 -21.22 19.43 8.55
N GLU A 270 -21.74 20.28 9.45
CA GLU A 270 -21.24 21.65 9.64
C GLU A 270 -19.98 21.76 10.50
N SER A 271 -19.81 20.85 11.47
CA SER A 271 -18.73 20.85 12.47
C SER A 271 -17.79 19.65 12.29
N ILE A 272 -16.49 19.85 12.44
CA ILE A 272 -15.50 18.78 12.37
C ILE A 272 -14.58 18.81 13.62
N PRO A 273 -14.24 17.67 14.23
CA PRO A 273 -13.27 17.62 15.31
C PRO A 273 -11.87 17.97 14.78
N VAL A 274 -11.21 18.92 15.44
CA VAL A 274 -9.88 19.41 15.08
C VAL A 274 -8.89 19.30 16.25
N ILE A 275 -7.61 19.19 15.93
CA ILE A 275 -6.50 19.52 16.82
C ILE A 275 -5.91 20.85 16.32
N ILE A 276 -5.96 21.88 17.16
CA ILE A 276 -5.29 23.16 16.90
C ILE A 276 -3.85 23.03 17.38
N ARG A 277 -2.87 23.26 16.51
CA ARG A 277 -1.45 23.35 16.90
C ARG A 277 -0.90 24.74 16.59
N ASN A 278 -0.13 25.30 17.52
CA ASN A 278 0.63 26.53 17.28
C ASN A 278 1.99 26.21 16.63
N LEU A 279 2.00 26.06 15.31
CA LEU A 279 3.20 25.82 14.49
C LEU A 279 3.55 27.03 13.63
N ASP A 280 4.84 27.28 13.38
CA ASP A 280 5.24 28.23 12.34
C ASP A 280 4.85 27.71 10.94
N ARG A 281 4.73 28.61 9.96
CA ARG A 281 4.39 28.27 8.57
C ARG A 281 5.31 27.22 7.98
N ASP A 282 6.61 27.32 8.24
CA ASP A 282 7.59 26.36 7.72
C ASP A 282 7.48 24.99 8.41
N GLU A 283 7.10 24.95 9.69
CA GLU A 283 6.86 23.72 10.44
C GLU A 283 5.56 23.03 10.01
N ALA A 284 4.51 23.81 9.75
CA ALA A 284 3.26 23.32 9.17
C ALA A 284 3.49 22.70 7.78
N ILE A 285 4.31 23.33 6.92
CA ILE A 285 4.69 22.74 5.61
C ILE A 285 5.41 21.40 5.80
N ILE A 286 6.40 21.33 6.70
CA ILE A 286 7.16 20.10 6.96
C ILE A 286 6.24 18.99 7.49
N SER A 287 5.39 19.29 8.48
CA SER A 287 4.46 18.34 9.09
C SER A 287 3.38 17.86 8.10
N MET A 288 2.83 18.76 7.29
CA MET A 288 1.90 18.44 6.20
C MET A 288 2.56 17.48 5.20
N VAL A 289 3.75 17.80 4.69
CA VAL A 289 4.47 16.92 3.75
C VAL A 289 4.76 15.55 4.38
N ASP A 290 5.22 15.49 5.63
CA ASP A 290 5.61 14.23 6.28
C ASP A 290 4.45 13.30 6.61
N SER A 291 3.27 13.85 6.93
CA SER A 291 2.05 13.05 7.09
C SER A 291 1.54 12.47 5.76
N ASN A 292 1.77 13.17 4.64
CA ASN A 292 1.32 12.73 3.32
C ASN A 292 2.33 11.80 2.62
N LEU A 293 3.64 11.97 2.83
CA LEU A 293 4.70 11.14 2.21
C LEU A 293 4.65 9.66 2.61
N LYS A 294 3.96 9.32 3.72
CA LYS A 294 3.77 7.94 4.20
C LYS A 294 2.60 7.20 3.54
N ARG A 295 1.87 7.82 2.62
CA ARG A 295 0.75 7.18 1.89
C ARG A 295 1.26 6.12 0.91
N GLU A 296 0.52 5.04 0.76
CA GLU A 296 0.81 3.96 -0.21
C GLU A 296 0.75 4.43 -1.67
N LYS A 297 -0.18 5.35 -1.98
CA LYS A 297 -0.42 5.90 -3.33
C LYS A 297 -0.12 7.40 -3.31
N ILE A 298 0.95 7.82 -3.99
CA ILE A 298 1.33 9.23 -4.21
C ILE A 298 1.81 9.35 -5.65
N SER A 299 1.36 10.39 -6.38
CA SER A 299 1.82 10.59 -7.75
C SER A 299 3.28 11.06 -7.81
N PRO A 300 4.03 10.78 -8.89
CA PRO A 300 5.38 11.30 -9.05
C PRO A 300 5.47 12.83 -8.98
N MET A 301 4.48 13.56 -9.52
CA MET A 301 4.45 15.03 -9.46
C MET A 301 4.01 15.56 -8.09
N GLU A 302 3.08 14.91 -7.40
CA GLU A 302 2.74 15.23 -5.99
C GLU A 302 3.99 15.10 -5.11
N LYS A 303 4.77 14.03 -5.29
CA LYS A 303 6.04 13.80 -4.61
C LYS A 303 7.10 14.85 -4.98
N ALA A 304 7.19 15.24 -6.26
CA ALA A 304 8.08 16.31 -6.73
C ALA A 304 7.77 17.68 -6.08
N ARG A 305 6.48 18.05 -5.99
CA ARG A 305 6.03 19.30 -5.37
C ARG A 305 6.27 19.27 -3.86
N ALA A 306 5.92 18.17 -3.20
CA ALA A 306 6.14 17.97 -1.77
C ALA A 306 7.62 18.05 -1.37
N TYR A 307 8.52 17.43 -2.13
CA TYR A 307 9.97 17.51 -1.92
C TYR A 307 10.51 18.94 -2.09
N GLN A 308 10.05 19.67 -3.11
CA GLN A 308 10.43 21.08 -3.31
C GLN A 308 9.98 21.93 -2.12
N MET A 309 8.70 21.88 -1.76
CA MET A 309 8.12 22.64 -0.64
C MET A 309 8.82 22.35 0.69
N LYS A 310 9.02 21.07 1.03
CA LYS A 310 9.71 20.68 2.27
C LYS A 310 11.17 21.13 2.27
N THR A 311 11.89 21.02 1.15
CA THR A 311 13.27 21.53 1.10
C THR A 311 13.30 23.05 1.30
N ASP A 312 12.38 23.79 0.68
CA ASP A 312 12.38 25.26 0.75
C ASP A 312 11.93 25.78 2.13
N ALA A 313 11.05 25.05 2.82
CA ALA A 313 10.73 25.29 4.23
C ALA A 313 11.93 25.00 5.14
N MET A 314 12.60 23.85 4.95
CA MET A 314 13.84 23.51 5.67
C MET A 314 14.93 24.56 5.47
N ARG A 315 15.16 25.03 4.22
CA ARG A 315 16.13 26.08 3.91
C ARG A 315 15.80 27.40 4.62
N ARG A 316 14.52 27.80 4.65
CA ARG A 316 14.06 28.98 5.41
C ARG A 316 14.27 28.80 6.91
N LYS A 317 13.99 27.62 7.48
CA LYS A 317 14.21 27.34 8.91
C LYS A 317 15.69 27.32 9.27
N VAL A 318 16.56 26.73 8.44
CA VAL A 318 18.03 26.74 8.62
C VAL A 318 18.59 28.16 8.51
N GLY A 319 18.11 28.97 7.55
CA GLY A 319 18.50 30.37 7.40
C GLY A 319 18.03 31.32 8.53
N ARG A 320 17.15 30.85 9.43
CA ARG A 320 16.74 31.54 10.65
C ARG A 320 17.50 31.10 11.92
N ARG A 321 18.39 30.10 11.82
CA ARG A 321 19.21 29.68 12.97
C ARG A 321 20.09 30.82 13.44
N SER A 322 20.22 30.98 14.74
CA SER A 322 20.98 32.09 15.31
C SER A 322 22.49 31.88 15.12
N ASN A 323 23.27 32.96 15.05
CA ASN A 323 24.74 32.87 14.96
C ASN A 323 25.36 32.06 16.12
N ALA A 324 24.67 31.95 17.27
CA ALA A 324 25.10 31.14 18.40
C ALA A 324 24.97 29.63 18.14
N GLU A 325 23.92 29.18 17.44
CA GLU A 325 23.72 27.76 17.09
C GLU A 325 24.74 27.28 16.04
N ILE A 326 25.18 28.17 15.16
CA ILE A 326 26.18 27.88 14.12
C ILE A 326 27.60 27.78 14.73
N LEU A 327 27.85 28.47 15.85
CA LEU A 327 29.16 28.54 16.50
C LEU A 327 29.52 27.27 17.29
N ASN A 328 28.54 26.45 17.69
CA ASN A 328 28.73 25.28 18.56
C ASN A 328 29.41 24.06 17.90
N GLY A 329 29.95 24.20 16.69
CA GLY A 329 30.93 23.26 16.10
C GLY A 329 30.39 21.90 15.65
N GLU A 330 29.14 21.54 15.93
CA GLU A 330 28.56 20.28 15.48
C GLU A 330 28.32 20.26 13.97
N ALA A 331 28.99 19.31 13.31
CA ALA A 331 28.78 18.83 11.93
C ALA A 331 28.27 19.85 10.90
N LYS A 332 29.18 20.30 10.02
CA LYS A 332 28.94 21.07 8.77
C LYS A 332 27.50 20.86 8.24
N PRO A 333 26.63 21.89 8.30
CA PRO A 333 25.18 21.69 8.21
C PRO A 333 24.83 20.95 6.93
N LEU A 334 24.11 19.84 7.08
CA LEU A 334 23.62 19.06 5.95
C LEU A 334 22.79 19.98 5.06
N ASN A 335 23.03 19.91 3.75
CA ASN A 335 22.14 20.59 2.81
C ASN A 335 20.72 20.05 3.02
N ALA A 336 19.69 20.89 2.95
CA ALA A 336 18.31 20.44 3.18
C ALA A 336 17.90 19.23 2.29
N ASP A 337 18.46 19.13 1.08
CA ASP A 337 18.30 17.96 0.20
C ASP A 337 18.93 16.67 0.76
N GLN A 338 20.02 16.76 1.54
CA GLN A 338 20.67 15.65 2.25
C GLN A 338 19.94 15.26 3.53
N GLU A 339 19.33 16.23 4.23
CA GLU A 339 18.50 15.96 5.40
C GLU A 339 17.20 15.24 4.99
N LEU A 340 16.53 15.74 3.93
CA LEU A 340 15.38 15.09 3.32
C LEU A 340 15.71 13.67 2.83
N ALA A 341 16.88 13.47 2.20
CA ALA A 341 17.37 12.15 1.76
C ALA A 341 17.43 11.15 2.92
N LYS A 342 18.00 11.54 4.05
CA LYS A 342 18.08 10.70 5.25
C LYS A 342 16.71 10.39 5.84
N GLN A 343 15.81 11.37 5.90
CA GLN A 343 14.49 11.21 6.50
C GLN A 343 13.55 10.30 5.67
N VAL A 344 13.66 10.32 4.34
CA VAL A 344 12.81 9.50 3.45
C VAL A 344 13.48 8.17 3.06
N GLY A 345 14.79 8.01 3.32
CA GLY A 345 15.55 6.82 2.92
C GLY A 345 15.88 6.77 1.43
N GLU A 346 15.87 7.92 0.74
CA GLU A 346 16.16 8.02 -0.70
C GLU A 346 17.53 8.66 -0.97
N SER A 347 18.07 8.45 -2.18
CA SER A 347 19.30 9.13 -2.58
C SER A 347 19.06 10.63 -2.83
N VAL A 348 20.05 11.47 -2.54
CA VAL A 348 20.02 12.91 -2.86
C VAL A 348 19.77 13.15 -4.36
N ALA A 349 20.33 12.30 -5.22
CA ALA A 349 20.11 12.36 -6.66
C ALA A 349 18.65 12.04 -7.04
N THR A 350 17.98 11.15 -6.32
CA THR A 350 16.55 10.83 -6.50
C THR A 350 15.69 12.06 -6.18
N ILE A 351 15.92 12.69 -5.01
CA ILE A 351 15.23 13.92 -4.60
C ILE A 351 15.45 15.05 -5.62
N GLN A 352 16.69 15.25 -6.08
CA GLN A 352 16.99 16.24 -7.11
C GLN A 352 16.26 15.97 -8.43
N ARG A 353 16.16 14.71 -8.87
CA ARG A 353 15.38 14.33 -10.07
C ARG A 353 13.89 14.64 -9.91
N PHE A 354 13.28 14.26 -8.79
CA PHE A 354 11.90 14.63 -8.49
C PHE A 354 11.71 16.15 -8.52
N LYS A 355 12.58 16.91 -7.84
CA LYS A 355 12.51 18.37 -7.84
C LYS A 355 12.68 19.00 -9.22
N THR A 356 13.48 18.40 -10.12
CA THR A 356 13.56 18.87 -11.52
C THR A 356 12.27 18.65 -12.30
N LEU A 357 11.44 17.65 -11.99
CA LEU A 357 10.15 17.45 -12.68
C LEU A 357 9.22 18.66 -12.59
N ASN A 358 9.32 19.48 -11.53
CA ASN A 358 8.53 20.71 -11.39
C ASN A 358 8.81 21.76 -12.49
N LYS A 359 9.86 21.57 -13.31
CA LYS A 359 10.20 22.39 -14.48
C LYS A 359 9.59 21.89 -15.79
N LEU A 360 8.88 20.76 -15.77
CA LEU A 360 8.16 20.25 -16.93
C LEU A 360 6.96 21.14 -17.27
N THR A 361 6.63 21.23 -18.55
CA THR A 361 5.37 21.83 -19.02
C THR A 361 4.16 20.98 -18.54
N PRO A 362 2.97 21.57 -18.32
CA PRO A 362 1.84 20.88 -17.69
C PRO A 362 1.48 19.54 -18.34
N GLU A 363 1.49 19.48 -19.67
CA GLU A 363 1.18 18.26 -20.42
C GLU A 363 2.17 17.12 -20.15
N LEU A 364 3.47 17.43 -20.00
CA LEU A 364 4.48 16.45 -19.65
C LEU A 364 4.39 16.05 -18.17
N GLN A 365 3.96 16.96 -17.28
CA GLN A 365 3.66 16.60 -15.88
C GLN A 365 2.55 15.55 -15.81
N GLU A 366 1.46 15.73 -16.58
CA GLU A 366 0.37 14.76 -16.67
C GLU A 366 0.83 13.40 -17.25
N MET A 367 1.66 13.41 -18.29
CA MET A 367 2.23 12.16 -18.84
C MET A 367 3.14 11.42 -17.85
N VAL A 368 3.83 12.14 -16.97
CA VAL A 368 4.62 11.55 -15.87
C VAL A 368 3.69 10.99 -14.77
N ASP A 369 2.63 11.70 -14.40
CA ASP A 369 1.64 11.23 -13.41
C ASP A 369 0.84 10.02 -13.89
N GLN A 370 0.52 9.94 -15.18
CA GLN A 370 -0.08 8.76 -15.83
C GLN A 370 0.91 7.58 -15.96
N GLY A 371 2.20 7.76 -15.64
CA GLY A 371 3.24 6.74 -15.79
C GLY A 371 3.67 6.47 -17.24
N LYS A 372 3.21 7.25 -18.23
CA LYS A 372 3.67 7.15 -19.62
C LYS A 372 5.15 7.51 -19.74
N ILE A 373 5.57 8.59 -19.07
CA ILE A 373 6.97 9.03 -19.04
C ILE A 373 7.61 8.61 -17.71
N PRO A 374 8.67 7.76 -17.72
CA PRO A 374 9.40 7.41 -16.51
C PRO A 374 10.05 8.64 -15.86
N VAL A 375 10.05 8.69 -14.52
CA VAL A 375 10.62 9.80 -13.71
C VAL A 375 12.03 10.21 -14.15
N ASN A 376 12.89 9.25 -14.50
CA ASN A 376 14.25 9.54 -14.96
C ASN A 376 14.26 10.28 -16.31
N THR A 377 13.47 9.80 -17.28
CA THR A 377 13.30 10.42 -18.60
C THR A 377 12.69 11.81 -18.46
N GLY A 378 11.65 11.96 -17.62
CA GLY A 378 11.03 13.25 -17.32
C GLY A 378 12.01 14.26 -16.70
N ALA A 379 12.88 13.82 -15.78
CA ALA A 379 13.88 14.67 -15.16
C ALA A 379 15.00 15.13 -16.11
N ASP A 380 15.29 14.37 -17.17
CA ASP A 380 16.18 14.81 -18.25
C ASP A 380 15.47 15.80 -19.20
N ILE A 381 14.23 15.53 -19.61
CA ILE A 381 13.40 16.44 -20.43
C ILE A 381 13.18 17.78 -19.73
N ALA A 382 13.01 17.79 -18.41
CA ALA A 382 12.82 18.99 -17.59
C ALA A 382 14.01 19.97 -17.58
N GLN A 383 15.15 19.58 -18.17
CA GLN A 383 16.33 20.44 -18.35
C GLN A 383 16.36 21.13 -19.73
N MET A 384 15.44 20.78 -20.63
CA MET A 384 15.24 21.44 -21.93
C MET A 384 14.44 22.75 -21.76
N LYS A 385 14.46 23.62 -22.77
CA LYS A 385 13.69 24.88 -22.72
C LYS A 385 12.18 24.60 -22.82
N PRO A 386 11.29 25.40 -22.18
CA PRO A 386 9.84 25.16 -22.22
C PRO A 386 9.23 25.05 -23.64
N ALA A 387 9.75 25.83 -24.60
CA ALA A 387 9.30 25.74 -26.00
C ALA A 387 9.64 24.37 -26.64
N GLU A 388 10.85 23.87 -26.40
CA GLU A 388 11.32 22.56 -26.89
C GLU A 388 10.55 21.41 -26.22
N GLN A 389 10.16 21.59 -24.95
CA GLN A 389 9.32 20.64 -24.21
C GLN A 389 7.90 20.54 -24.79
N ASN A 390 7.28 21.66 -25.20
CA ASN A 390 5.96 21.64 -25.85
C ASN A 390 6.00 20.89 -27.19
N ILE A 391 7.00 21.18 -28.03
CA ILE A 391 7.19 20.48 -29.32
C ILE A 391 7.38 18.97 -29.10
N LEU A 392 8.11 18.58 -28.04
CA LEU A 392 8.25 17.18 -27.66
C LEU A 392 6.93 16.57 -27.17
N ALA A 393 6.12 17.31 -26.39
CA ALA A 393 4.81 16.84 -25.94
C ALA A 393 3.86 16.58 -27.13
N ASP A 394 3.82 17.49 -28.11
CA ASP A 394 3.02 17.33 -29.32
C ASP A 394 3.53 16.18 -30.20
N ALA A 395 4.85 15.99 -30.33
CA ALA A 395 5.43 14.83 -31.00
C ALA A 395 5.04 13.51 -30.30
N ILE A 396 5.10 13.46 -28.97
CA ILE A 396 4.68 12.28 -28.18
C ILE A 396 3.19 11.99 -28.38
N LYS A 397 2.31 13.00 -28.36
CA LYS A 397 0.86 12.82 -28.64
C LYS A 397 0.61 12.31 -30.06
N ARG A 398 1.37 12.77 -31.06
CA ARG A 398 1.15 12.44 -32.48
C ARG A 398 1.58 11.02 -32.85
N GLU A 399 2.64 10.51 -32.24
CA GLU A 399 3.21 9.18 -32.50
C GLU A 399 2.88 8.14 -31.41
N ASP A 400 2.20 8.54 -30.32
CA ASP A 400 1.96 7.81 -29.07
C ASP A 400 3.19 7.06 -28.52
N LYS A 401 4.37 7.69 -28.67
CA LYS A 401 5.67 7.10 -28.34
C LYS A 401 6.47 8.02 -27.43
N VAL A 402 7.04 7.46 -26.37
CA VAL A 402 7.88 8.19 -25.41
C VAL A 402 9.35 7.99 -25.76
N PRO A 403 10.19 9.06 -25.76
CA PRO A 403 11.63 8.91 -25.98
C PRO A 403 12.27 8.04 -24.90
N THR A 404 13.16 7.14 -25.30
CA THR A 404 13.94 6.34 -24.35
C THR A 404 14.88 7.22 -23.54
N GLY A 405 15.29 6.79 -22.34
CA GLY A 405 16.17 7.59 -21.47
C GLY A 405 17.49 8.03 -22.13
N ALA A 406 18.02 7.23 -23.06
CA ALA A 406 19.18 7.62 -23.88
C ALA A 406 18.87 8.81 -24.79
N LYS A 407 17.76 8.74 -25.56
CA LYS A 407 17.31 9.84 -26.43
C LYS A 407 16.95 11.10 -25.63
N ALA A 408 16.30 10.96 -24.47
CA ALA A 408 16.00 12.10 -23.60
C ALA A 408 17.27 12.80 -23.09
N LYS A 409 18.32 12.04 -22.76
CA LYS A 409 19.63 12.60 -22.41
C LYS A 409 20.30 13.29 -23.59
N GLU A 410 20.22 12.74 -24.81
CA GLU A 410 20.70 13.39 -26.04
C GLU A 410 19.98 14.71 -26.32
N LEU A 411 18.64 14.75 -26.22
CA LEU A 411 17.84 15.97 -26.36
C LEU A 411 18.26 17.06 -25.36
N LYS A 412 18.46 16.67 -24.10
CA LYS A 412 18.93 17.56 -23.03
C LYS A 412 20.31 18.15 -23.31
N GLU A 413 21.29 17.35 -23.73
CA GLU A 413 22.62 17.88 -24.06
C GLU A 413 22.60 18.73 -25.35
N ALA A 414 21.79 18.37 -26.34
CA ALA A 414 21.58 19.19 -27.55
C ALA A 414 20.89 20.53 -27.25
N SER A 415 19.92 20.54 -26.31
CA SER A 415 19.24 21.75 -25.82
C SER A 415 20.22 22.71 -25.11
N LYS A 416 21.04 22.18 -24.19
CA LYS A 416 22.12 22.93 -23.53
C LYS A 416 23.14 23.49 -24.53
N ALA A 417 23.49 22.72 -25.55
CA ALA A 417 24.38 23.16 -26.63
C ALA A 417 23.72 24.17 -27.60
N GLY A 418 22.42 24.42 -27.49
CA GLY A 418 21.67 25.31 -28.40
C GLY A 418 21.53 24.78 -29.83
N THR A 419 21.80 23.49 -30.07
CA THR A 419 21.79 22.86 -31.40
C THR A 419 20.56 21.99 -31.65
N LEU A 420 19.58 22.04 -30.75
CA LEU A 420 18.34 21.29 -30.88
C LEU A 420 17.40 21.96 -31.90
N THR A 421 17.00 21.20 -32.91
CA THR A 421 16.03 21.60 -33.93
C THR A 421 14.77 20.73 -33.82
N GLU A 422 13.64 21.24 -34.32
CA GLU A 422 12.34 20.54 -34.26
C GLU A 422 12.41 19.16 -34.93
N ASP A 423 13.13 19.05 -36.06
CA ASP A 423 13.38 17.78 -36.76
C ASP A 423 14.08 16.74 -35.89
N LYS A 424 15.06 17.15 -35.06
CA LYS A 424 15.74 16.25 -34.13
C LYS A 424 14.78 15.77 -33.04
N ILE A 425 13.94 16.65 -32.51
CA ILE A 425 12.90 16.28 -31.53
C ILE A 425 11.96 15.23 -32.16
N ASN A 426 11.41 15.52 -33.33
CA ASN A 426 10.54 14.60 -34.07
C ASN A 426 11.23 13.25 -34.37
N GLN A 427 12.51 13.26 -34.79
CA GLN A 427 13.28 12.04 -35.07
C GLN A 427 13.56 11.19 -33.81
N THR A 428 13.60 11.80 -32.61
CA THR A 428 13.71 10.99 -31.37
C THR A 428 12.43 10.21 -31.06
N VAL A 429 11.27 10.76 -31.42
CA VAL A 429 9.95 10.15 -31.17
C VAL A 429 9.50 9.26 -32.33
N ALA A 430 10.03 9.47 -33.55
CA ALA A 430 9.68 8.71 -34.74
C ALA A 430 9.76 7.17 -34.58
N PRO A 431 8.89 6.41 -35.29
CA PRO A 431 8.92 4.96 -35.30
C PRO A 431 10.26 4.44 -35.85
N THR A 432 10.76 3.36 -35.25
CA THR A 432 12.02 2.75 -35.67
C THR A 432 11.81 1.93 -36.96
N LYS A 433 12.88 1.72 -37.74
CA LYS A 433 12.78 0.97 -39.00
C LYS A 433 12.18 -0.45 -38.83
N ARG A 434 12.35 -1.08 -37.66
CA ARG A 434 11.74 -2.38 -37.29
C ARG A 434 10.24 -2.33 -36.99
N GLU A 435 9.69 -1.15 -36.68
CA GLU A 435 8.26 -0.94 -36.48
C GLU A 435 7.57 -0.60 -37.81
N LEU A 436 8.28 0.11 -38.70
CA LEU A 436 7.87 0.36 -40.10
C LEU A 436 7.96 -0.91 -40.97
N GLU A 437 8.98 -1.75 -40.75
CA GLU A 437 9.24 -3.02 -41.43
C GLU A 437 9.40 -4.15 -40.40
N PRO A 438 8.29 -4.69 -39.83
CA PRO A 438 8.37 -5.83 -38.91
C PRO A 438 8.91 -7.08 -39.63
N GLU A 439 9.96 -7.69 -39.08
CA GLU A 439 10.54 -8.93 -39.62
C GLU A 439 9.53 -10.09 -39.55
N LEU A 440 8.94 -10.45 -40.70
CA LEU A 440 7.98 -11.57 -40.82
C LEU A 440 8.65 -12.93 -40.68
N LYS A 441 8.99 -13.32 -39.44
CA LYS A 441 9.48 -14.67 -39.09
C LYS A 441 8.32 -15.65 -38.97
N VAL A 442 7.89 -16.18 -40.11
CA VAL A 442 6.85 -17.22 -40.18
C VAL A 442 7.49 -18.61 -40.15
N THR A 443 7.11 -19.41 -39.16
CA THR A 443 7.47 -20.84 -39.05
C THR A 443 6.21 -21.68 -39.24
N PHE A 444 6.19 -22.52 -40.28
CA PHE A 444 5.10 -23.45 -40.55
C PHE A 444 5.36 -24.80 -39.88
N SER A 445 4.33 -25.39 -39.25
CA SER A 445 4.41 -26.75 -38.71
C SER A 445 4.27 -27.81 -39.81
N ASN A 446 4.70 -29.05 -39.54
CA ASN A 446 4.57 -30.15 -40.50
C ASN A 446 3.09 -30.46 -40.79
N GLU A 447 2.24 -30.43 -39.76
CA GLU A 447 0.80 -30.70 -39.85
C GLU A 447 0.07 -29.66 -40.72
N GLU A 448 0.39 -28.37 -40.57
CA GLU A 448 -0.13 -27.30 -41.45
C GLU A 448 0.20 -27.58 -42.92
N LEU A 449 1.46 -27.89 -43.22
CA LEU A 449 1.92 -28.11 -44.59
C LEU A 449 1.30 -29.39 -45.19
N ARG A 450 1.17 -30.46 -44.41
CA ARG A 450 0.60 -31.75 -44.87
C ARG A 450 -0.84 -31.65 -45.36
N SER A 451 -1.61 -30.65 -44.89
CA SER A 451 -2.97 -30.40 -45.41
C SER A 451 -3.00 -29.85 -46.85
N TYR A 452 -1.91 -29.21 -47.30
CA TYR A 452 -1.77 -28.66 -48.67
C TYR A 452 -0.84 -29.50 -49.56
N PHE A 453 0.02 -30.34 -48.97
CA PHE A 453 0.97 -31.22 -49.66
C PHE A 453 0.73 -32.69 -49.23
N PRO A 454 -0.23 -33.39 -49.87
CA PRO A 454 -0.59 -34.76 -49.48
C PRO A 454 0.50 -35.80 -49.83
N ASP A 455 1.37 -35.52 -50.80
CA ASP A 455 2.42 -36.43 -51.23
C ASP A 455 3.48 -36.64 -50.15
N LYS A 456 3.83 -37.91 -49.89
CA LYS A 456 4.74 -38.26 -48.80
C LYS A 456 6.20 -37.88 -49.08
N SER A 457 6.57 -37.73 -50.35
CA SER A 457 7.91 -37.41 -50.85
C SER A 457 8.21 -35.92 -51.03
N THR A 458 7.24 -35.01 -50.86
CA THR A 458 7.47 -33.57 -51.11
C THR A 458 8.56 -33.00 -50.20
N THR A 459 9.52 -32.32 -50.83
CA THR A 459 10.67 -31.72 -50.16
C THR A 459 10.39 -30.30 -49.68
N VAL A 460 11.15 -29.83 -48.68
CA VAL A 460 11.08 -28.45 -48.17
C VAL A 460 11.37 -27.41 -49.27
N GLY A 461 12.15 -27.77 -50.30
CA GLY A 461 12.42 -26.91 -51.46
C GLY A 461 11.20 -26.72 -52.36
N GLU A 462 10.46 -27.80 -52.63
CA GLU A 462 9.23 -27.76 -53.44
C GLU A 462 8.11 -27.01 -52.72
N VAL A 463 7.92 -27.26 -51.42
CA VAL A 463 6.97 -26.50 -50.58
C VAL A 463 7.23 -25.00 -50.69
N LYS A 464 8.50 -24.56 -50.56
CA LYS A 464 8.87 -23.14 -50.70
C LYS A 464 8.52 -22.60 -52.08
N ARG A 465 8.84 -23.32 -53.16
CA ARG A 465 8.51 -22.90 -54.54
C ARG A 465 7.01 -22.71 -54.73
N VAL A 466 6.21 -23.71 -54.37
CA VAL A 466 4.73 -23.66 -54.52
C VAL A 466 4.11 -22.55 -53.66
N VAL A 467 4.63 -22.29 -52.45
CA VAL A 467 4.19 -21.15 -51.62
C VAL A 467 4.49 -19.82 -52.30
N PHE A 468 5.70 -19.61 -52.84
CA PHE A 468 6.01 -18.36 -53.55
C PHE A 468 5.25 -18.22 -54.87
N GLU A 469 5.11 -19.28 -55.66
CA GLU A 469 4.33 -19.27 -56.90
C GLU A 469 2.86 -18.95 -56.65
N SER A 470 2.21 -19.60 -55.67
CA SER A 470 0.82 -19.31 -55.31
C SER A 470 0.62 -17.89 -54.77
N LEU A 471 1.59 -17.32 -54.05
CA LEU A 471 1.57 -15.92 -53.64
C LEU A 471 1.69 -14.95 -54.83
N THR A 472 2.59 -15.20 -55.80
CA THR A 472 2.70 -14.34 -57.00
C THR A 472 1.46 -14.42 -57.89
N MET A 473 0.85 -15.61 -58.02
CA MET A 473 -0.42 -15.79 -58.71
C MET A 473 -1.56 -15.03 -58.01
N ARG A 474 -1.59 -15.05 -56.67
CA ARG A 474 -2.56 -14.25 -55.87
C ARG A 474 -2.36 -12.75 -56.06
N GLN A 475 -1.12 -12.26 -56.09
CA GLN A 475 -0.83 -10.84 -56.35
C GLN A 475 -1.31 -10.42 -57.74
N LYS A 476 -0.95 -11.16 -58.80
CA LYS A 476 -1.42 -10.90 -60.18
C LYS A 476 -2.96 -10.93 -60.29
N ALA A 477 -3.62 -11.84 -59.58
CA ALA A 477 -5.08 -11.90 -59.54
C ALA A 477 -5.72 -10.70 -58.81
N LEU A 478 -5.08 -10.18 -57.75
CA LEU A 478 -5.52 -8.96 -57.05
C LEU A 478 -5.30 -7.71 -57.90
N GLU A 479 -4.15 -7.58 -58.57
CA GLU A 479 -3.87 -6.48 -59.50
C GLU A 479 -4.85 -6.45 -60.67
N ARG A 480 -5.14 -7.61 -61.26
CA ARG A 480 -6.15 -7.74 -62.31
C ARG A 480 -7.53 -7.30 -61.83
N ARG A 481 -7.96 -7.75 -60.63
CA ARG A 481 -9.23 -7.31 -60.02
C ARG A 481 -9.25 -5.81 -59.71
N ALA A 482 -8.13 -5.23 -59.31
CA ALA A 482 -8.01 -3.79 -59.07
C ALA A 482 -8.14 -2.98 -60.37
N ARG A 483 -7.50 -3.43 -61.46
CA ARG A 483 -7.66 -2.82 -62.80
C ARG A 483 -9.09 -2.96 -63.33
N GLU A 484 -9.67 -4.16 -63.27
CA GLU A 484 -11.06 -4.40 -63.69
C GLU A 484 -12.10 -3.62 -62.84
N ALA A 485 -11.78 -3.26 -61.59
CA ALA A 485 -12.60 -2.37 -60.77
C ALA A 485 -12.44 -0.88 -61.14
N ALA A 486 -11.20 -0.44 -61.41
CA ALA A 486 -10.90 0.91 -61.86
C ALA A 486 -11.54 1.22 -63.24
N GLU A 487 -11.44 0.29 -64.19
CA GLU A 487 -12.05 0.40 -65.53
C GLU A 487 -13.58 0.43 -65.49
N LYS A 488 -14.20 -0.17 -64.46
CA LYS A 488 -15.66 -0.20 -64.27
C LYS A 488 -16.20 0.97 -63.44
N GLY A 489 -15.37 1.95 -63.09
CA GLY A 489 -15.79 3.17 -62.38
C GLY A 489 -16.41 2.93 -61.00
N LYS A 490 -16.17 1.76 -60.39
CA LYS A 490 -16.79 1.36 -59.12
C LYS A 490 -15.69 1.11 -58.11
N ALA A 491 -15.67 1.92 -57.05
CA ALA A 491 -14.66 1.85 -55.99
C ALA A 491 -14.49 0.41 -55.48
N PRO A 492 -13.24 -0.03 -55.19
CA PRO A 492 -13.00 -1.41 -54.78
C PRO A 492 -13.79 -1.71 -53.51
N PRO A 493 -14.44 -2.88 -53.40
CA PRO A 493 -15.15 -3.25 -52.17
C PRO A 493 -14.15 -3.30 -51.01
N PRO A 494 -14.51 -2.82 -49.81
CA PRO A 494 -13.60 -2.83 -48.68
C PRO A 494 -13.14 -4.26 -48.41
N ALA A 495 -11.85 -4.40 -48.11
CA ALA A 495 -11.27 -5.69 -47.75
C ALA A 495 -12.06 -6.27 -46.57
N LYS A 496 -12.74 -7.39 -46.78
CA LYS A 496 -13.44 -8.09 -45.70
C LYS A 496 -12.41 -8.46 -44.64
N THR A 497 -12.50 -7.80 -43.50
CA THR A 497 -11.79 -8.18 -42.29
C THR A 497 -12.08 -9.64 -41.96
N SER A 498 -11.04 -10.35 -41.54
CA SER A 498 -11.14 -11.74 -41.09
C SER A 498 -12.24 -11.89 -40.04
N PRO A 499 -13.06 -12.94 -40.07
CA PRO A 499 -14.00 -13.19 -38.98
C PRO A 499 -13.19 -13.38 -37.69
N SER A 500 -13.52 -12.58 -36.66
CA SER A 500 -13.04 -12.81 -35.31
C SER A 500 -13.45 -14.22 -34.89
N LYS A 501 -12.47 -15.12 -34.68
CA LYS A 501 -12.74 -16.40 -34.03
C LYS A 501 -12.99 -16.14 -32.56
N THR A 502 -14.24 -15.91 -32.21
CA THR A 502 -14.73 -16.08 -30.85
C THR A 502 -14.74 -17.58 -30.55
N ARG A 503 -13.89 -18.03 -29.63
CA ARG A 503 -14.13 -19.18 -28.77
C ARG A 503 -13.34 -19.03 -27.49
#